data_AF-A0A7Y5SH88-F1
#
_entry.id   AF-A0A7Y5SH88-F1
#
_cell.length_a   1.000
_cell.length_b   1.000
_cell.length_c   1.000
_cell.angle_alpha   90.00
_cell.angle_beta   90.00
_cell.angle_gamma   90.00
#
_symmetry.space_group_name_H-M   'P 1'
#
loop_
_entity.id
_entity.type
_entity.pdbx_description
1 polymer ?
#
loop_
_entity_poly.entity_id
_entity_poly.type
_entity_poly.pdbx_seq_one_letter_code
_entity_poly.pdbx_strand_id
1 'polypeptide(L)'
;MAQGSRTLNGSLRTIVAVAALMALAWQFRFATSLAAEPAVRDVSDRRELFVDDWLIESIQGAALVLHSPKPAEIALELNQPWAGPTTGFTVVMKDGDRYRLYYSNDSDGARPDATSYAESRDGIHWTTPKLGLFEFE
;
A
#
# COMPACT_ATOMS: atom_id res chain seq x y z
N MET A 1 -30.14 -39.48 -80.55
CA MET A 1 -28.84 -38.78 -80.44
C MET A 1 -29.13 -37.43 -79.80
N ALA A 2 -28.89 -37.31 -78.50
CA ALA A 2 -29.33 -36.19 -77.66
C ALA A 2 -28.23 -35.12 -77.55
N GLN A 3 -28.58 -33.85 -77.71
CA GLN A 3 -27.67 -32.73 -77.48
C GLN A 3 -28.29 -31.79 -76.44
N GLY A 4 -27.56 -31.62 -75.34
CA GLY A 4 -28.06 -31.04 -74.09
C GLY A 4 -28.05 -29.51 -74.04
N SER A 5 -29.13 -28.97 -73.47
CA SER A 5 -29.20 -27.60 -72.97
C SER A 5 -28.68 -27.58 -71.52
N ARG A 6 -27.45 -27.10 -71.34
CA ARG A 6 -26.85 -26.90 -70.00
C ARG A 6 -27.31 -25.55 -69.42
N THR A 7 -27.76 -25.63 -68.17
CA THR A 7 -28.35 -24.60 -67.32
C THR A 7 -27.31 -23.58 -66.83
N LEU A 8 -27.35 -22.34 -67.35
CA LEU A 8 -26.50 -21.23 -66.87
C LEU A 8 -27.09 -20.39 -65.72
N ASN A 9 -28.33 -20.67 -65.27
CA ASN A 9 -29.05 -19.79 -64.34
C ASN A 9 -28.78 -20.03 -62.84
N GLY A 10 -28.02 -21.07 -62.48
CA GLY A 10 -27.78 -21.45 -61.08
C GLY A 10 -26.63 -20.72 -60.41
N SER A 11 -25.55 -20.43 -61.15
CA SER A 11 -24.29 -19.93 -60.59
C SER A 11 -24.31 -18.43 -60.23
N LEU A 12 -25.04 -17.59 -60.98
CA LEU A 12 -25.11 -16.15 -60.69
C LEU A 12 -25.92 -15.81 -59.43
N ARG A 13 -26.96 -16.60 -59.11
CA ARG A 13 -27.80 -16.37 -57.91
C ARG A 13 -27.05 -16.65 -56.61
N THR A 14 -26.15 -17.64 -56.62
CA THR A 14 -25.36 -18.01 -55.45
C THR A 14 -24.23 -17.02 -55.19
N ILE A 15 -23.61 -16.48 -56.24
CA ILE A 15 -22.51 -15.49 -56.11
C ILE A 15 -23.01 -14.16 -55.54
N VAL A 16 -24.20 -13.70 -55.94
CA VAL A 16 -24.81 -12.46 -55.42
C VAL A 16 -25.20 -12.59 -53.94
N ALA A 17 -25.67 -13.77 -53.50
CA ALA A 17 -26.05 -14.01 -52.10
C ALA A 17 -24.84 -14.05 -51.15
N VAL A 18 -23.69 -14.57 -51.60
CA VAL A 18 -22.46 -14.64 -50.80
C VAL A 18 -21.78 -13.26 -50.67
N ALA A 19 -21.83 -12.43 -51.73
CA ALA A 19 -21.32 -11.07 -51.68
C ALA A 19 -22.14 -10.14 -50.75
N ALA A 20 -23.46 -10.31 -50.69
CA ALA A 20 -24.33 -9.55 -49.80
C ALA A 20 -24.13 -9.90 -48.30
N LEU A 21 -23.80 -11.16 -47.99
CA LEU A 21 -23.49 -11.60 -46.63
C LEU A 21 -22.11 -11.12 -46.14
N MET A 22 -21.13 -10.97 -47.03
CA MET A 22 -19.83 -10.41 -46.67
C MET A 22 -19.85 -8.88 -46.48
N ALA A 23 -20.74 -8.16 -47.19
CA ALA A 23 -20.95 -6.72 -46.97
C ALA A 23 -21.65 -6.42 -45.63
N LEU A 24 -22.47 -7.34 -45.10
CA LEU A 24 -23.12 -7.21 -43.80
C LEU A 24 -22.15 -7.50 -42.63
N ALA A 25 -21.13 -8.33 -42.86
CA ALA A 25 -20.09 -8.64 -41.88
C ALA A 25 -19.04 -7.52 -41.75
N TRP A 26 -18.94 -6.63 -42.74
CA TRP A 26 -18.10 -5.42 -42.68
C TRP A 26 -18.73 -4.26 -41.90
N GLN A 27 -19.83 -4.55 -41.19
CA GLN A 27 -20.40 -3.66 -40.17
C GLN A 27 -20.09 -4.14 -38.75
N PHE A 28 -19.14 -5.07 -38.57
CA PHE A 28 -18.55 -5.32 -37.26
C PHE A 28 -17.83 -4.05 -36.81
N ARG A 29 -18.62 -3.25 -36.11
CA ARG A 29 -18.29 -1.99 -35.46
C ARG A 29 -16.91 -2.11 -34.84
N PHE A 30 -15.98 -1.26 -35.27
CA PHE A 30 -14.99 -0.76 -34.34
C PHE A 30 -15.78 -0.06 -33.23
N ALA A 31 -16.09 -0.81 -32.17
CA ALA A 31 -16.48 -0.21 -30.92
C ALA A 31 -15.23 0.51 -30.43
N THR A 32 -15.08 1.78 -30.80
CA THR A 32 -14.22 2.69 -30.07
C THR A 32 -14.66 2.61 -28.62
N SER A 33 -13.86 1.93 -27.79
CA SER A 33 -13.97 2.06 -26.35
C SER A 33 -13.79 3.55 -26.07
N LEU A 34 -14.87 4.23 -25.66
CA LEU A 34 -14.69 5.49 -24.95
C LEU A 34 -13.97 5.08 -23.68
N ALA A 35 -12.65 5.29 -23.65
CA ALA A 35 -11.92 5.32 -22.39
C ALA A 35 -12.66 6.34 -21.52
N ALA A 36 -13.28 5.87 -20.44
CA ALA A 36 -13.90 6.76 -19.48
C ALA A 36 -12.81 7.73 -19.02
N GLU A 37 -13.09 9.03 -19.13
CA GLU A 37 -12.20 10.06 -18.62
C GLU A 37 -11.94 9.73 -17.14
N PRO A 38 -10.67 9.68 -16.68
CA PRO A 38 -10.38 9.29 -15.31
C PRO A 38 -11.15 10.23 -14.40
N ALA A 39 -12.10 9.68 -13.64
CA ALA A 39 -12.97 10.47 -12.79
C ALA A 39 -12.10 11.28 -11.84
N VAL A 40 -12.24 12.61 -11.88
CA VAL A 40 -11.57 13.50 -10.92
C VAL A 40 -12.00 13.06 -9.53
N ARG A 41 -11.04 12.59 -8.75
CA ARG A 41 -11.28 12.09 -7.40
C ARG A 41 -11.41 13.29 -6.47
N ASP A 42 -12.58 13.48 -5.88
CA ASP A 42 -12.78 14.51 -4.87
C ASP A 42 -12.06 14.10 -3.58
N VAL A 43 -11.04 14.86 -3.20
CA VAL A 43 -10.29 14.72 -1.95
C VAL A 43 -10.56 15.85 -0.94
N SER A 44 -11.17 16.97 -1.37
CA SER A 44 -11.37 18.18 -0.56
C SER A 44 -10.12 18.50 0.31
N ASP A 45 -10.33 18.75 1.60
CA ASP A 45 -9.37 19.14 2.63
C ASP A 45 -9.09 18.02 3.64
N ARG A 46 -9.53 16.79 3.35
CA ARG A 46 -9.35 15.65 4.26
C ARG A 46 -7.95 15.07 4.17
N ARG A 47 -7.47 14.54 5.29
CA ARG A 47 -6.22 13.77 5.33
C ARG A 47 -6.47 12.41 4.72
N GLU A 48 -5.70 12.07 3.69
CA GLU A 48 -5.77 10.77 3.02
C GLU A 48 -4.58 9.89 3.41
N LEU A 49 -4.84 8.60 3.58
CA LEU A 49 -3.78 7.61 3.73
C LEU A 49 -3.25 7.24 2.34
N PHE A 50 -1.94 7.27 2.17
CA PHE A 50 -1.29 6.89 0.92
C PHE A 50 -0.80 5.44 0.98
N VAL A 51 -1.74 4.50 0.90
CA VAL A 51 -1.51 3.06 1.16
C VAL A 51 -1.87 2.14 0.00
N ASP A 52 -2.55 2.66 -1.02
CA ASP A 52 -3.04 1.91 -2.17
C ASP A 52 -2.90 2.73 -3.47
N ASP A 53 -3.46 2.22 -4.57
CA ASP A 53 -3.44 2.86 -5.87
C ASP A 53 -4.58 3.86 -6.09
N TRP A 54 -5.40 4.15 -5.07
CA TRP A 54 -6.58 5.00 -5.24
C TRP A 54 -6.20 6.42 -5.65
N LEU A 55 -5.11 6.98 -5.13
CA LEU A 55 -4.60 8.31 -5.51
C LEU A 55 -3.55 8.28 -6.62
N ILE A 56 -3.26 7.11 -7.18
CA ILE A 56 -2.14 6.94 -8.11
C ILE A 56 -2.66 6.87 -9.54
N GLU A 57 -2.20 7.78 -10.39
CA GLU A 57 -2.47 7.71 -11.83
C GLU A 57 -1.55 6.69 -12.52
N SER A 58 -0.25 6.73 -12.23
CA SER A 58 0.71 5.76 -12.76
C SER A 58 1.93 5.60 -11.85
N ILE A 59 2.59 4.44 -11.98
CA ILE A 59 3.85 4.13 -11.30
C ILE A 59 4.88 3.73 -12.35
N GLN A 60 6.05 4.35 -12.34
CA GLN A 60 7.14 4.10 -13.29
C GLN A 60 8.44 3.93 -12.52
N GLY A 61 9.06 2.76 -12.62
CA GLY A 61 10.32 2.46 -11.90
C GLY A 61 10.18 2.42 -10.37
N ALA A 62 8.97 2.25 -9.84
CA ALA A 62 8.69 2.17 -8.41
C ALA A 62 7.59 1.13 -8.12
N ALA A 63 7.33 0.86 -6.84
CA ALA A 63 6.24 0.00 -6.39
C ALA A 63 5.73 0.46 -5.02
N LEU A 64 4.45 0.24 -4.75
CA LEU A 64 3.92 0.28 -3.39
C LEU A 64 4.36 -0.98 -2.66
N VAL A 65 5.07 -0.81 -1.55
CA VAL A 65 5.60 -1.92 -0.76
C VAL A 65 5.16 -1.74 0.68
N LEU A 66 4.41 -2.71 1.20
CA LEU A 66 4.19 -2.81 2.64
C LEU A 66 5.50 -3.26 3.30
N HIS A 67 6.12 -2.39 4.08
CA HIS A 67 7.32 -2.73 4.80
C HIS A 67 7.02 -3.80 5.86
N SER A 68 7.67 -4.96 5.73
CA SER A 68 7.63 -5.96 6.78
C SER A 68 8.61 -5.59 7.89
N PRO A 69 8.23 -5.69 9.17
CA PRO A 69 9.16 -5.55 10.26
C PRO A 69 10.26 -6.62 10.10
N LYS A 70 11.51 -6.20 10.27
CA LYS A 70 12.65 -7.12 10.32
C LYS A 70 12.90 -7.42 11.80
N PRO A 71 12.90 -8.70 12.21
CA PRO A 71 13.37 -9.05 13.55
C PRO A 71 14.76 -8.46 13.78
N ALA A 72 14.94 -7.82 14.92
CA ALA A 72 16.17 -7.20 15.36
C ALA A 72 16.47 -7.61 16.80
N GLU A 73 17.63 -7.22 17.29
CA GLU A 73 18.02 -7.36 18.67
C GLU A 73 17.09 -6.59 19.63
N ILE A 74 17.15 -6.96 20.91
CA ILE A 74 16.44 -6.23 21.98
C ILE A 74 17.08 -4.85 22.11
N ALA A 75 16.35 -3.81 21.69
CA ALA A 75 16.84 -2.43 21.78
C ALA A 75 16.81 -1.88 23.22
N LEU A 76 15.77 -2.23 23.99
CA LEU A 76 15.60 -1.79 25.37
C LEU A 76 15.03 -2.94 26.21
N GLU A 77 15.73 -3.30 27.28
CA GLU A 77 15.23 -4.27 28.25
C GLU A 77 14.55 -3.53 29.42
N LEU A 78 13.31 -3.90 29.73
CA LEU A 78 12.53 -3.34 30.84
C LEU A 78 12.86 -4.07 32.15
N ASN A 79 14.13 -4.05 32.54
CA ASN A 79 14.67 -4.80 33.68
C ASN A 79 14.94 -3.93 34.93
N GLN A 80 14.57 -2.66 34.88
CA GLN A 80 14.81 -1.73 35.99
C GLN A 80 13.69 -1.83 37.03
N PRO A 81 13.94 -1.51 38.32
CA PRO A 81 12.93 -1.64 39.38
C PRO A 81 11.65 -0.84 39.13
N TRP A 82 11.80 0.31 38.47
CA TRP A 82 10.69 1.21 38.10
C TRP A 82 9.97 0.77 36.82
N ALA A 83 10.49 -0.20 36.07
CA ALA A 83 9.91 -0.62 34.81
C ALA A 83 8.71 -1.55 35.05
N GLY A 84 7.62 -1.31 34.32
CA GLY A 84 6.48 -2.22 34.23
C GLY A 84 6.78 -3.41 33.31
N PRO A 85 5.86 -4.39 33.22
CA PRO A 85 6.02 -5.55 32.34
C PRO A 85 6.00 -5.17 30.85
N THR A 86 5.43 -4.02 30.52
CA THR A 86 5.29 -3.51 29.14
C THR A 86 5.45 -2.00 29.08
N THR A 87 5.69 -1.49 27.87
CA THR A 87 5.62 -0.06 27.55
C THR A 87 4.68 0.13 26.36
N GLY A 88 3.71 1.03 26.50
CA GLY A 88 2.74 1.34 25.45
C GLY A 88 3.22 2.42 24.48
N PHE A 89 4.06 3.34 24.97
CA PHE A 89 4.52 4.49 24.19
C PHE A 89 6.01 4.72 24.35
N THR A 90 6.70 4.88 23.22
CA THR A 90 8.11 5.25 23.16
C THR A 90 8.32 6.40 22.18
N VAL A 91 9.13 7.38 22.57
CA VAL A 91 9.51 8.52 21.74
C VAL A 91 11.03 8.62 21.73
N VAL A 92 11.63 8.55 20.55
CA VAL A 92 13.05 8.76 20.34
C VAL A 92 13.29 10.12 19.71
N MET A 93 14.15 10.93 20.32
CA MET A 93 14.57 12.23 19.81
C MET A 93 16.08 12.32 19.77
N LYS A 94 16.63 12.89 18.69
CA LYS A 94 18.05 13.24 18.64
C LYS A 94 18.24 14.63 19.25
N ASP A 95 19.10 14.72 20.26
CA ASP A 95 19.48 15.95 20.95
C ASP A 95 21.02 16.04 21.02
N GLY A 96 21.60 16.87 20.16
CA GLY A 96 23.05 17.02 20.04
C GLY A 96 23.76 15.72 19.66
N ASP A 97 24.67 15.28 20.53
CA ASP A 97 25.48 14.06 20.38
C ASP A 97 24.80 12.80 20.94
N ARG A 98 23.52 12.91 21.34
CA ARG A 98 22.76 11.83 21.96
C ARG A 98 21.40 11.62 21.31
N TYR A 99 20.93 10.39 21.42
CA TYR A 99 19.55 10.02 21.27
C TYR A 99 18.95 9.86 22.65
N ARG A 100 17.75 10.42 22.84
CA ARG A 100 16.96 10.36 24.07
C ARG A 100 15.71 9.56 23.79
N LEU A 101 15.46 8.55 24.60
CA LEU A 101 14.27 7.73 24.56
C LEU A 101 13.45 8.01 25.82
N TYR A 102 12.23 8.48 25.61
CA TYR A 102 11.23 8.63 26.65
C TYR A 102 10.19 7.55 26.46
N TYR A 103 9.85 6.82 27.52
CA TYR A 103 8.93 5.70 27.42
C TYR A 103 7.97 5.63 28.61
N SER A 104 6.75 5.18 28.36
CA SER A 104 5.79 4.93 29.43
C SER A 104 6.14 3.62 30.15
N ASN A 105 6.08 3.63 31.47
CA ASN A 105 5.96 2.40 32.23
C ASN A 105 4.47 2.18 32.41
N ASP A 106 3.90 1.29 31.61
CA ASP A 106 2.51 0.90 31.80
C ASP A 106 2.49 0.06 33.08
N SER A 107 1.77 0.55 34.08
CA SER A 107 1.68 -0.18 35.33
C SER A 107 0.78 -1.40 35.17
N ASP A 108 0.99 -2.39 36.01
CA ASP A 108 0.07 -3.51 36.23
C ASP A 108 -1.22 -3.10 36.98
N GLY A 109 -1.50 -1.79 37.08
CA GLY A 109 -2.57 -1.21 37.88
C GLY A 109 -2.20 -1.00 39.35
N ALA A 110 -1.05 -1.48 39.83
CA ALA A 110 -0.61 -1.27 41.21
C ALA A 110 0.19 0.02 41.39
N ARG A 111 0.78 0.56 40.32
CA ARG A 111 1.60 1.79 40.33
C ARG A 111 0.99 2.86 39.43
N PRO A 112 1.22 4.16 39.69
CA PRO A 112 0.87 5.21 38.73
C PRO A 112 1.68 5.06 37.43
N ASP A 113 1.09 5.46 36.30
CA ASP A 113 1.83 5.56 35.05
C ASP A 113 2.96 6.58 35.21
N ALA A 114 4.16 6.19 34.77
CA ALA A 114 5.35 7.01 34.85
C ALA A 114 6.03 7.12 33.49
N THR A 115 6.75 8.22 33.27
CA THR A 115 7.64 8.37 32.10
C THR A 115 9.08 8.13 32.54
N SER A 116 9.71 7.16 31.89
CA SER A 116 11.11 6.81 32.08
C SER A 116 11.99 7.39 30.98
N TYR A 117 13.30 7.34 31.22
CA TYR A 117 14.32 7.87 30.33
C TYR A 117 15.43 6.85 30.07
N ALA A 118 15.83 6.75 28.80
CA ALA A 118 17.06 6.10 28.37
C ALA A 118 17.80 6.98 27.36
N GLU A 119 19.11 6.79 27.24
CA GLU A 119 19.95 7.52 26.29
C GLU A 119 20.93 6.62 25.54
N SER A 120 21.26 7.05 24.33
CA SER A 120 22.17 6.37 23.42
C SER A 120 23.05 7.37 22.66
N ARG A 121 24.23 6.96 22.21
CA ARG A 121 25.10 7.74 21.31
C ARG A 121 24.93 7.34 19.83
N ASP A 122 24.48 6.12 19.58
CA ASP A 122 24.38 5.53 18.24
C ASP A 122 22.92 5.22 17.83
N GLY A 123 21.97 5.35 18.75
CA GLY A 123 20.56 5.02 18.55
C GLY A 123 20.26 3.53 18.57
N ILE A 124 21.26 2.69 18.87
CA ILE A 124 21.18 1.23 18.86
C ILE A 124 21.34 0.70 20.29
N HIS A 125 22.38 1.15 21.00
CA HIS A 125 22.66 0.72 22.37
C HIS A 125 22.17 1.76 23.37
N TRP A 126 21.26 1.36 24.24
CA TRP A 126 20.60 2.24 25.20
C TRP A 126 21.09 2.01 26.62
N THR A 127 21.18 3.10 27.38
CA THR A 127 21.52 3.09 28.80
C THR A 127 20.48 3.86 29.59
N THR A 128 20.16 3.40 30.79
CA THR A 128 19.20 4.03 31.71
C THR A 128 19.97 4.71 32.85
N PRO A 129 20.40 5.97 32.69
CA PRO A 129 21.23 6.63 33.70
C PRO A 129 20.44 6.93 34.98
N LYS A 130 21.12 6.85 36.13
CA LYS A 130 20.56 7.30 37.41
C LYS A 130 20.59 8.82 37.47
N LEU A 131 19.45 9.45 37.17
CA LEU A 131 19.32 10.91 37.16
C LEU A 131 19.13 11.52 38.57
N GLY A 132 18.67 10.73 39.54
CA GLY A 132 18.44 11.20 40.92
C GLY A 132 17.29 12.20 41.05
N LEU A 133 16.28 12.12 40.17
CA LEU A 133 15.15 13.06 40.13
C LEU A 133 13.96 12.63 40.98
N PHE A 134 13.72 11.32 41.11
CA PHE A 134 12.58 10.76 41.82
C PHE A 134 13.00 9.48 42.55
N GLU A 135 12.34 9.22 43.67
CA GLU A 135 12.42 7.95 44.40
C GLU A 135 11.40 6.95 43.82
N PHE A 136 11.77 5.68 43.81
CA PHE A 136 10.92 4.57 43.35
C PHE A 136 11.18 3.35 44.24
N GLU A 137 10.15 2.51 44.40
CA GLU A 137 10.20 1.23 45.12
C GLU A 137 10.40 0.05 44.17
#